data_AF-A0A382XIB8-F1
#
_entry.id   AF-A0A382XIB8-F1
#
_cell.length_a   1.000
_cell.length_b   1.000
_cell.length_c   1.000
_cell.angle_alpha   90.00
_cell.angle_beta   90.00
_cell.angle_gamma   90.00
#
_symmetry.space_group_name_H-M   'P 1'
#
loop_
_entity.id
_entity.type
_entity.pdbx_description
1 polymer ?
#
loop_
_entity_poly.entity_id
_entity_poly.type
_entity_poly.pdbx_seq_one_letter_code
_entity_poly.pdbx_strand_id
1 'polypeptide(L)'
;DEQTIGDTFKAGGYSTGAFGKWHNGMQYPYHPNGRGFEEYYGFCSGHWGDYFSPPLEHNGRIVQGGGFCIDDFTNKTMAFMEKAHKEDKPFFAYLPYNTPHSPMQVPDRFWEKFEHKKLVMRHRDWQKPNLKPRQRENLPHVRCALAMCENIDWNVGRILQKLNDLKIADDTIVIFFHDNGPNGWRWNGGMKGRKGSTDEGGVRSPLLVRWPRGIKAGTKVKQISAAIDLLPTLADLTGIRVASQKKLDGLSLKPLLLGQKAEWPERTIM
;
A
#
# COMPACT_ATOMS: atom_id res chain seq x y z
N ASP A 1 24.77 -4.60 5.70
CA ASP A 1 23.34 -4.92 5.49
C ASP A 1 22.56 -3.73 4.93
N GLU A 2 21.38 -3.97 4.35
CA GLU A 2 20.45 -2.90 3.92
C GLU A 2 19.69 -2.32 5.11
N GLN A 3 19.38 -1.02 5.07
CA GLN A 3 18.48 -0.35 6.03
C GLN A 3 17.18 0.05 5.32
N THR A 4 16.07 -0.13 6.00
CA THR A 4 14.73 0.08 5.44
C THR A 4 14.22 1.50 5.66
N ILE A 5 13.06 1.81 5.09
CA ILE A 5 12.34 3.04 5.39
C ILE A 5 11.94 3.15 6.87
N GLY A 6 11.62 2.02 7.52
CA GLY A 6 11.35 2.00 8.97
C GLY A 6 12.57 2.47 9.77
N ASP A 7 13.76 1.95 9.45
CA ASP A 7 15.02 2.35 10.10
C ASP A 7 15.30 3.85 9.91
N THR A 8 15.01 4.38 8.72
CA THR A 8 15.18 5.81 8.40
C THR A 8 14.25 6.69 9.23
N PHE A 9 12.96 6.37 9.28
CA PHE A 9 11.99 7.16 10.04
C PHE A 9 12.21 7.06 11.55
N LYS A 10 12.57 5.87 12.05
CA LYS A 10 12.96 5.68 13.45
C LYS A 10 14.17 6.54 13.82
N ALA A 11 15.22 6.54 12.98
CA ALA A 11 16.39 7.40 13.20
C ALA A 11 16.06 8.90 13.13
N GLY A 12 15.04 9.28 12.35
CA GLY A 12 14.49 10.63 12.28
C GLY A 12 13.60 11.03 13.47
N GLY A 13 13.44 10.17 14.48
CA GLY A 13 12.66 10.45 15.70
C GLY A 13 11.15 10.19 15.59
N TYR A 14 10.71 9.50 14.53
CA TYR A 14 9.30 9.17 14.35
C TYR A 14 8.93 7.93 15.17
N SER A 15 7.70 7.91 15.69
CA SER A 15 7.04 6.66 16.06
C SER A 15 6.80 5.84 14.80
N THR A 16 7.20 4.56 14.80
CA THR A 16 7.13 3.71 13.61
C THR A 16 6.22 2.51 13.80
N GLY A 17 5.26 2.31 12.89
CA GLY A 17 4.28 1.23 12.97
C GLY A 17 4.03 0.54 11.62
N ALA A 18 3.96 -0.79 11.63
CA ALA A 18 3.61 -1.62 10.47
C ALA A 18 2.38 -2.49 10.77
N PHE A 19 1.38 -2.46 9.88
CA PHE A 19 0.08 -3.09 10.11
C PHE A 19 -0.36 -3.92 8.88
N GLY A 20 -0.30 -5.25 8.99
CA GLY A 20 -0.71 -6.16 7.93
C GLY A 20 0.41 -7.03 7.37
N LYS A 21 0.48 -7.17 6.05
CA LYS A 21 1.39 -8.11 5.37
C LYS A 21 2.83 -7.61 5.36
N TRP A 22 3.77 -8.41 5.84
CA TRP A 22 5.20 -8.07 5.75
C TRP A 22 5.94 -8.71 4.56
N HIS A 23 5.97 -10.03 4.45
CA HIS A 23 6.57 -10.78 3.33
C HIS A 23 8.05 -10.47 3.02
N ASN A 24 8.82 -9.96 4.00
CA ASN A 24 10.25 -9.66 3.85
C ASN A 24 11.11 -10.39 4.91
N GLY A 25 10.65 -11.57 5.35
CA GLY A 25 11.31 -12.39 6.36
C GLY A 25 10.65 -12.29 7.74
N MET A 26 10.62 -13.40 8.47
CA MET A 26 9.95 -13.53 9.77
C MET A 26 10.94 -13.53 10.95
N GLN A 27 12.16 -14.01 10.74
CA GLN A 27 13.17 -14.13 11.78
C GLN A 27 13.91 -12.80 11.96
N TYR A 28 14.31 -12.47 13.18
CA TYR A 28 15.21 -11.35 13.42
C TYR A 28 16.55 -11.59 12.69
N PRO A 29 17.16 -10.58 12.02
CA PRO A 29 16.77 -9.17 12.00
C PRO A 29 15.73 -8.79 10.92
N TYR A 30 15.27 -9.73 10.09
CA TYR A 30 14.32 -9.48 8.99
C TYR A 30 12.87 -9.23 9.43
N HIS A 31 12.52 -9.61 10.65
CA HIS A 31 11.23 -9.28 11.29
C HIS A 31 10.98 -7.76 11.33
N PRO A 32 9.75 -7.23 11.16
CA PRO A 32 9.48 -5.79 11.22
C PRO A 32 10.11 -5.05 12.41
N ASN A 33 10.09 -5.65 13.61
CA ASN A 33 10.73 -5.04 14.79
C ASN A 33 12.27 -4.98 14.73
N GLY A 34 12.90 -5.78 13.87
CA GLY A 34 14.33 -5.67 13.52
C GLY A 34 14.61 -4.76 12.32
N ARG A 35 13.57 -4.22 11.67
CA ARG A 35 13.63 -3.37 10.47
C ARG A 35 13.05 -1.97 10.73
N GLY A 36 13.27 -1.48 11.95
CA GLY A 36 12.95 -0.11 12.33
C GLY A 36 11.48 0.18 12.60
N PHE A 37 10.61 -0.84 12.75
CA PHE A 37 9.23 -0.65 13.21
C PHE A 37 9.10 -0.97 14.70
N GLU A 38 8.75 0.02 15.51
CA GLU A 38 8.54 -0.17 16.96
C GLU A 38 7.25 -0.94 17.24
N GLU A 39 6.21 -0.67 16.45
CA GLU A 39 4.92 -1.35 16.51
C GLU A 39 4.73 -2.22 15.26
N TYR A 40 4.36 -3.49 15.48
CA TYR A 40 3.98 -4.40 14.42
C TYR A 40 2.75 -5.21 14.81
N TYR A 41 1.74 -5.18 13.94
CA TYR A 41 0.55 -6.01 14.05
C TYR A 41 0.18 -6.59 12.68
N GLY A 42 0.31 -7.89 12.47
CA GLY A 42 0.09 -8.46 11.14
C GLY A 42 0.58 -9.89 10.98
N PHE A 43 1.11 -10.20 9.81
CA PHE A 43 1.69 -11.51 9.51
C PHE A 43 2.86 -11.43 8.53
N CYS A 44 3.86 -12.29 8.73
CA CYS A 44 5.10 -12.27 7.95
C CYS A 44 5.06 -13.06 6.63
N SER A 45 4.04 -13.90 6.43
CA SER A 45 3.87 -14.71 5.21
C SER A 45 3.50 -13.86 3.98
N GLY A 46 3.78 -14.39 2.78
CA GLY A 46 3.35 -13.79 1.52
C GLY A 46 1.85 -13.92 1.24
N HIS A 47 1.19 -14.84 1.94
CA HIS A 47 -0.22 -15.19 1.79
C HIS A 47 -0.80 -15.63 3.14
N TRP A 48 -2.06 -15.28 3.38
CA TRP A 48 -2.81 -15.69 4.56
C TRP A 48 -4.08 -16.43 4.10
N GLY A 49 -4.36 -17.59 4.69
CA GLY A 49 -5.39 -18.51 4.20
C GLY A 49 -6.83 -18.16 4.62
N ASP A 50 -6.99 -17.31 5.63
CA ASP A 50 -8.28 -16.86 6.13
C ASP A 50 -8.18 -15.38 6.51
N TYR A 51 -9.21 -14.59 6.18
CA TYR A 51 -9.29 -13.15 6.45
C TYR A 51 -10.24 -12.81 7.60
N PHE A 52 -10.97 -13.77 8.16
CA PHE A 52 -11.92 -13.55 9.25
C PHE A 52 -11.39 -14.07 10.57
N SER A 53 -11.00 -13.15 11.44
CA SER A 53 -10.37 -13.43 12.73
C SER A 53 -9.27 -14.49 12.56
N PRO A 54 -8.22 -14.23 11.76
CA PRO A 54 -7.16 -15.21 11.63
C PRO A 54 -6.15 -15.06 12.78
N PRO A 55 -5.30 -16.08 13.03
CA PRO A 55 -4.10 -15.88 13.83
C PRO A 55 -3.27 -14.76 13.22
N LEU A 56 -2.69 -13.90 14.05
CA LEU A 56 -1.82 -12.79 13.68
C LEU A 56 -0.68 -12.70 14.68
N GLU A 57 0.20 -11.75 14.47
CA GLU A 57 1.29 -11.43 15.36
C GLU A 57 1.17 -9.98 15.82
N HIS A 58 1.48 -9.73 17.09
CA HIS A 58 1.68 -8.41 17.67
C HIS A 58 3.03 -8.39 18.40
N ASN A 59 4.02 -7.70 17.82
CA ASN A 59 5.37 -7.54 18.38
C ASN A 59 5.99 -8.86 18.91
N GLY A 60 6.07 -9.89 18.07
CA GLY A 60 6.63 -11.20 18.43
C GLY A 60 5.65 -12.17 19.10
N ARG A 61 4.45 -11.72 19.48
CA ARG A 61 3.45 -12.56 20.15
C ARG A 61 2.33 -12.94 19.21
N ILE A 62 2.01 -14.24 19.14
CA ILE A 62 0.84 -14.70 18.41
C ILE A 62 -0.43 -14.24 19.13
N VAL A 63 -1.34 -13.64 18.37
CA VAL A 63 -2.62 -13.11 18.83
C VAL A 63 -3.74 -13.52 17.88
N GLN A 64 -4.96 -13.42 18.37
CA GLN A 64 -6.15 -13.65 17.57
C GLN A 64 -6.60 -12.32 16.93
N GLY A 65 -6.70 -12.27 15.60
CA GLY A 65 -7.26 -11.13 14.87
C GLY A 65 -8.76 -10.97 15.13
N GLY A 66 -9.27 -9.74 15.02
CA GLY A 66 -10.67 -9.41 15.26
C GLY A 66 -11.44 -9.09 13.99
N GLY A 67 -12.39 -9.96 13.61
CA GLY A 67 -13.24 -9.71 12.44
C GLY A 67 -12.47 -9.75 11.12
N PHE A 68 -12.86 -8.94 10.14
CA PHE A 68 -12.17 -8.92 8.86
C PHE A 68 -10.81 -8.22 8.99
N CYS A 69 -9.72 -8.89 8.61
CA CYS A 69 -8.35 -8.45 8.93
C CYS A 69 -8.02 -7.05 8.40
N ILE A 70 -8.57 -6.65 7.25
CA ILE A 70 -8.37 -5.31 6.68
C ILE A 70 -8.96 -4.22 7.59
N ASP A 71 -10.16 -4.46 8.12
CA ASP A 71 -10.83 -3.54 9.04
C ASP A 71 -10.03 -3.46 10.37
N ASP A 72 -9.50 -4.59 10.84
CA ASP A 72 -8.70 -4.67 12.06
C ASP A 72 -7.34 -3.95 11.91
N PHE A 73 -6.59 -4.21 10.83
CA PHE A 73 -5.34 -3.50 10.54
C PHE A 73 -5.56 -1.98 10.51
N THR A 74 -6.66 -1.55 9.88
CA THR A 74 -7.06 -0.14 9.85
C THR A 74 -7.31 0.42 11.25
N ASN A 75 -8.01 -0.34 12.11
CA ASN A 75 -8.26 0.06 13.49
C ASN A 75 -6.96 0.24 14.27
N LYS A 76 -6.02 -0.71 14.15
CA LYS A 76 -4.71 -0.64 14.81
C LYS A 76 -3.89 0.54 14.32
N THR A 77 -3.90 0.81 13.01
CA THR A 77 -3.23 1.99 12.44
C THR A 77 -3.81 3.30 12.99
N MET A 78 -5.14 3.45 13.01
CA MET A 78 -5.78 4.65 13.55
C MET A 78 -5.47 4.86 15.05
N ALA A 79 -5.44 3.79 15.84
CA ALA A 79 -5.09 3.85 17.26
C ALA A 79 -3.62 4.24 17.46
N PHE A 80 -2.72 3.71 16.64
CA PHE A 80 -1.30 4.07 16.64
C PHE A 80 -1.09 5.55 16.29
N MET A 81 -1.73 6.04 15.23
CA MET A 81 -1.68 7.46 14.83
C MET A 81 -2.18 8.39 15.95
N GLU A 82 -3.30 8.04 16.58
CA GLU A 82 -3.85 8.80 17.70
C GLU A 82 -2.93 8.81 18.91
N LYS A 83 -2.30 7.67 19.22
CA LYS A 83 -1.33 7.58 20.31
C LYS A 83 -0.13 8.47 20.06
N ALA A 84 0.49 8.38 18.87
CA ALA A 84 1.64 9.22 18.52
C ALA A 84 1.29 10.71 18.59
N HIS A 85 0.11 11.10 18.09
CA HIS A 85 -0.36 12.47 18.19
C HIS A 85 -0.54 12.95 19.64
N LYS A 86 -1.12 12.13 20.53
CA LYS A 86 -1.27 12.45 21.96
C LYS A 86 0.08 12.61 22.68
N GLU A 87 1.10 11.92 22.21
CA GLU A 87 2.47 11.98 22.72
C GLU A 87 3.30 13.10 22.07
N ASP A 88 2.69 13.94 21.23
CA ASP A 88 3.35 15.00 20.45
C ASP A 88 4.54 14.49 19.63
N LYS A 89 4.39 13.29 19.06
CA LYS A 89 5.39 12.65 18.21
C LYS A 89 4.91 12.50 16.77
N PRO A 90 5.75 12.78 15.76
CA PRO A 90 5.42 12.45 14.39
C PRO A 90 5.41 10.92 14.21
N PHE A 91 4.60 10.43 13.28
CA PHE A 91 4.45 8.99 13.04
C PHE A 91 4.73 8.60 11.59
N PHE A 92 5.27 7.39 11.42
CA PHE A 92 5.35 6.69 10.15
C PHE A 92 4.56 5.40 10.25
N ALA A 93 3.41 5.36 9.58
CA ALA A 93 2.52 4.22 9.55
C ALA A 93 2.56 3.53 8.19
N TYR A 94 2.98 2.28 8.16
CA TYR A 94 2.98 1.41 6.99
C TYR A 94 1.81 0.42 7.08
N LEU A 95 0.83 0.52 6.17
CA LEU A 95 -0.41 -0.28 6.18
C LEU A 95 -0.53 -1.14 4.91
N PRO A 96 0.27 -2.20 4.76
CA PRO A 96 0.20 -3.13 3.64
C PRO A 96 -1.00 -4.09 3.78
N TYR A 97 -2.14 -3.68 3.23
CA TYR A 97 -3.28 -4.59 3.08
C TYR A 97 -2.91 -5.78 2.19
N ASN A 98 -3.42 -6.95 2.58
CA ASN A 98 -3.31 -8.16 1.76
C ASN A 98 -4.40 -8.26 0.69
N THR A 99 -5.52 -7.56 0.80
CA THR A 99 -6.54 -7.51 -0.26
C THR A 99 -6.10 -6.59 -1.41
N PRO A 100 -6.49 -6.88 -2.67
CA PRO A 100 -7.39 -7.93 -3.12
C PRO A 100 -6.66 -9.22 -3.55
N HIS A 101 -5.62 -9.64 -2.82
CA HIS A 101 -5.01 -10.95 -3.01
C HIS A 101 -6.00 -12.06 -2.61
N SER A 102 -5.75 -13.29 -3.10
CA SER A 102 -6.48 -14.48 -2.66
C SER A 102 -6.17 -14.84 -1.20
N PRO A 103 -7.07 -15.57 -0.50
CA PRO A 103 -8.37 -16.10 -0.94
C PRO A 103 -9.41 -15.01 -1.23
N MET A 104 -10.43 -15.34 -2.04
CA MET A 104 -11.51 -14.41 -2.42
C MET A 104 -12.56 -14.31 -1.31
N GLN A 105 -12.21 -13.66 -0.20
CA GLN A 105 -13.03 -13.48 1.00
C GLN A 105 -13.24 -12.00 1.32
N VAL A 106 -14.49 -11.59 1.55
CA VAL A 106 -14.86 -10.21 1.92
C VAL A 106 -16.17 -10.23 2.71
N PRO A 107 -16.42 -9.30 3.64
CA PRO A 107 -17.69 -9.26 4.37
C PRO A 107 -18.91 -9.12 3.45
N ASP A 108 -20.04 -9.71 3.85
CA ASP A 108 -21.28 -9.77 3.06
C ASP A 108 -21.76 -8.40 2.59
N ARG A 109 -21.71 -7.39 3.47
CA ARG A 109 -22.07 -5.99 3.16
C ARG A 109 -21.36 -5.40 1.93
N PHE A 110 -20.18 -5.94 1.59
CA PHE A 110 -19.47 -5.59 0.37
C PHE A 110 -19.77 -6.59 -0.74
N TRP A 111 -19.78 -7.89 -0.47
CA TRP A 111 -20.06 -8.92 -1.47
C TRP A 111 -21.41 -8.74 -2.17
N GLU A 112 -22.47 -8.47 -1.42
CA GLU A 112 -23.86 -8.29 -1.91
C GLU A 112 -23.95 -7.19 -2.98
N LYS A 113 -23.11 -6.15 -2.92
CA LYS A 113 -23.05 -5.08 -3.92
C LYS A 113 -22.47 -5.54 -5.26
N PHE A 114 -21.73 -6.64 -5.29
CA PHE A 114 -20.92 -7.07 -6.45
C PHE A 114 -21.27 -8.46 -6.99
N GLU A 115 -21.93 -9.34 -6.22
CA GLU A 115 -22.19 -10.74 -6.60
C GLU A 115 -22.89 -10.91 -7.95
N HIS A 116 -23.80 -9.98 -8.27
CA HIS A 116 -24.57 -9.94 -9.52
C HIS A 116 -24.19 -8.75 -10.40
N LYS A 117 -23.15 -7.99 -10.05
CA LYS A 117 -22.75 -6.81 -10.80
C LYS A 117 -22.33 -7.20 -12.22
N LYS A 118 -22.94 -6.52 -13.19
CA LYS A 118 -22.56 -6.61 -14.61
C LYS A 118 -21.22 -5.89 -14.79
N LEU A 119 -20.22 -6.61 -15.28
CA LEU A 119 -18.88 -6.06 -15.50
C LEU A 119 -18.81 -5.46 -16.91
N VAL A 120 -18.68 -4.13 -16.98
CA VAL A 120 -18.52 -3.40 -18.25
C VAL A 120 -17.05 -3.26 -18.66
N MET A 121 -16.16 -3.12 -17.68
CA MET A 121 -14.71 -3.08 -17.91
C MET A 121 -14.15 -4.50 -17.85
N ARG A 122 -13.51 -4.95 -18.93
CA ARG A 122 -12.99 -6.31 -19.13
C ARG A 122 -11.50 -6.25 -19.50
N HIS A 123 -10.69 -7.24 -19.13
CA HIS A 123 -9.28 -7.26 -19.49
C HIS A 123 -9.09 -7.10 -21.00
N ARG A 124 -8.03 -6.39 -21.42
CA ARG A 124 -7.82 -5.94 -22.81
C ARG A 124 -8.09 -7.00 -23.89
N ASP A 125 -7.72 -8.25 -23.62
CA ASP A 125 -7.71 -9.33 -24.61
C ASP A 125 -8.97 -10.23 -24.56
N TRP A 126 -10.01 -9.87 -23.79
CA TRP A 126 -11.13 -10.76 -23.44
C TRP A 126 -11.95 -11.32 -24.61
N GLN A 127 -11.93 -10.66 -25.76
CA GLN A 127 -12.65 -11.08 -26.96
C GLN A 127 -11.81 -11.95 -27.90
N LYS A 128 -10.53 -12.20 -27.60
CA LYS A 128 -9.68 -13.01 -28.48
C LYS A 128 -10.26 -14.44 -28.61
N PRO A 129 -10.48 -14.94 -29.84
CA PRO A 129 -11.22 -16.18 -30.07
C PRO A 129 -10.55 -17.41 -29.44
N ASN A 130 -9.21 -17.40 -29.32
CA ASN A 130 -8.42 -18.56 -28.92
C ASN A 130 -7.76 -18.42 -27.53
N LEU A 131 -8.39 -17.72 -26.58
CA LEU A 131 -7.89 -17.66 -25.20
C LEU A 131 -8.00 -19.03 -24.50
N LYS A 132 -6.86 -19.51 -23.96
CA LYS A 132 -6.84 -20.67 -23.05
C LYS A 132 -7.69 -20.35 -21.80
N PRO A 133 -8.29 -21.34 -21.11
CA PRO A 133 -9.10 -21.09 -19.92
C PRO A 133 -8.39 -20.23 -18.85
N ARG A 134 -7.11 -20.49 -18.59
CA ARG A 134 -6.26 -19.70 -17.67
C ARG A 134 -5.99 -18.25 -18.10
N GLN A 135 -6.36 -17.88 -19.33
CA GLN A 135 -6.24 -16.54 -19.90
C GLN A 135 -7.57 -15.78 -19.90
N ARG A 136 -8.66 -16.44 -19.51
CA ARG A 136 -9.98 -15.85 -19.37
C ARG A 136 -10.15 -15.32 -17.94
N GLU A 137 -11.06 -14.36 -17.80
CA GLU A 137 -11.46 -13.88 -16.49
C GLU A 137 -12.31 -14.92 -15.77
N ASN A 138 -12.04 -15.09 -14.48
CA ASN A 138 -12.92 -15.80 -13.58
C ASN A 138 -13.89 -14.77 -12.97
N LEU A 139 -15.12 -14.67 -13.49
CA LEU A 139 -16.06 -13.60 -13.13
C LEU A 139 -16.38 -13.54 -11.61
N PRO A 140 -16.63 -14.66 -10.91
CA PRO A 140 -16.74 -14.66 -9.45
C PRO A 140 -15.51 -14.05 -8.75
N HIS A 141 -14.30 -14.45 -9.16
CA HIS A 141 -13.06 -13.86 -8.63
C HIS A 141 -13.03 -12.35 -8.88
N VAL A 142 -13.32 -11.90 -10.11
CA VAL A 142 -13.29 -10.46 -10.43
C VAL A 142 -14.28 -9.68 -9.57
N ARG A 143 -15.50 -10.20 -9.37
CA ARG A 143 -16.51 -9.56 -8.52
C ARG A 143 -16.05 -9.47 -7.06
N CYS A 144 -15.46 -10.53 -6.53
CA CYS A 144 -14.99 -10.52 -5.15
C CYS A 144 -13.78 -9.58 -4.99
N ALA A 145 -12.85 -9.56 -5.94
CA ALA A 145 -11.76 -8.59 -5.96
C ALA A 145 -12.26 -7.13 -6.00
N LEU A 146 -13.35 -6.84 -6.73
CA LEU A 146 -13.97 -5.51 -6.72
C LEU A 146 -14.66 -5.19 -5.38
N ALA A 147 -15.31 -6.15 -4.75
CA ALA A 147 -15.88 -5.99 -3.41
C ALA A 147 -14.78 -5.75 -2.35
N MET A 148 -13.62 -6.42 -2.47
CA MET A 148 -12.45 -6.13 -1.64
C MET A 148 -11.91 -4.72 -1.90
N CYS A 149 -11.88 -4.26 -3.16
CA CYS A 149 -11.50 -2.88 -3.47
C CYS A 149 -12.45 -1.86 -2.84
N GLU A 150 -13.76 -2.12 -2.79
CA GLU A 150 -14.73 -1.29 -2.06
C GLU A 150 -14.42 -1.26 -0.56
N ASN A 151 -14.04 -2.39 0.04
CA ASN A 151 -13.61 -2.42 1.45
C ASN A 151 -12.30 -1.64 1.69
N ILE A 152 -11.34 -1.73 0.77
CA ILE A 152 -10.10 -0.93 0.83
C ILE A 152 -10.44 0.56 0.78
N ASP A 153 -11.28 0.98 -0.16
CA ASP A 153 -11.73 2.37 -0.29
C ASP A 153 -12.42 2.87 0.98
N TRP A 154 -13.34 2.06 1.53
CA TRP A 154 -14.00 2.36 2.80
C TRP A 154 -13.01 2.55 3.94
N ASN A 155 -12.01 1.69 4.09
CA ASN A 155 -10.99 1.81 5.13
C ASN A 155 -10.02 2.98 4.91
N VAL A 156 -9.66 3.29 3.67
CA VAL A 156 -8.91 4.52 3.35
C VAL A 156 -9.73 5.75 3.77
N GLY A 157 -11.03 5.78 3.50
CA GLY A 157 -11.93 6.83 3.95
C GLY A 157 -11.92 7.00 5.47
N ARG A 158 -11.89 5.91 6.24
CA ARG A 158 -11.79 5.95 7.71
C ARG A 158 -10.47 6.55 8.19
N ILE A 159 -9.35 6.20 7.57
CA ILE A 159 -8.04 6.81 7.89
C ILE A 159 -8.06 8.31 7.62
N LEU A 160 -8.57 8.73 6.46
CA LEU A 160 -8.66 10.14 6.10
C LEU A 160 -9.58 10.91 7.06
N GLN A 161 -10.71 10.32 7.45
CA GLN A 161 -11.59 10.90 8.46
C GLN A 161 -10.89 11.03 9.81
N LYS A 162 -10.15 10.01 10.25
CA LYS A 162 -9.39 10.05 11.50
C LYS A 162 -8.37 11.19 11.51
N LEU A 163 -7.68 11.42 10.39
CA LEU A 163 -6.74 12.56 10.27
C LEU A 163 -7.46 13.91 10.39
N ASN A 164 -8.68 14.03 9.86
CA ASN A 164 -9.51 15.24 10.01
C ASN A 164 -9.97 15.43 11.46
N ASP A 165 -10.43 14.36 12.11
CA ASP A 165 -10.91 14.38 13.50
C ASP A 165 -9.79 14.77 14.47
N LEU A 166 -8.58 14.28 14.23
CA LEU A 166 -7.37 14.65 14.96
C LEU A 166 -6.82 16.03 14.57
N LYS A 167 -7.37 16.69 13.53
CA LYS A 167 -6.92 17.98 13.00
C LYS A 167 -5.45 18.00 12.54
N ILE A 168 -4.94 16.86 12.07
CA ILE A 168 -3.57 16.70 11.57
C ILE A 168 -3.51 16.39 10.07
N ALA A 169 -4.66 16.44 9.38
CA ALA A 169 -4.74 16.12 7.95
C ALA A 169 -3.86 16.98 7.04
N ASP A 170 -3.62 18.25 7.41
CA ASP A 170 -2.74 19.17 6.68
C ASP A 170 -1.26 18.90 6.95
N ASP A 171 -0.94 18.27 8.08
CA ASP A 171 0.41 17.94 8.51
C ASP A 171 0.78 16.47 8.26
N THR A 172 -0.07 15.74 7.53
CA THR A 172 0.15 14.33 7.21
C THR A 172 0.28 14.12 5.71
N ILE A 173 1.36 13.43 5.30
CA ILE A 173 1.52 12.92 3.94
C ILE A 173 0.87 11.53 3.88
N VAL A 174 -0.16 11.36 3.05
CA VAL A 174 -0.82 10.07 2.80
C VAL A 174 -0.43 9.57 1.41
N ILE A 175 0.10 8.35 1.34
CA ILE A 175 0.45 7.68 0.08
C ILE A 175 -0.41 6.44 -0.10
N PHE A 176 -0.96 6.25 -1.30
CA PHE A 176 -1.65 5.03 -1.71
C PHE A 176 -1.05 4.52 -3.02
N PHE A 177 -0.66 3.25 -3.05
CA PHE A 177 -0.16 2.58 -4.25
C PHE A 177 -0.34 1.06 -4.15
N HIS A 178 -0.11 0.34 -5.25
CA HIS A 178 -0.18 -1.12 -5.29
C HIS A 178 1.22 -1.75 -5.41
N ASP A 179 1.40 -2.93 -4.82
CA ASP A 179 2.66 -3.70 -4.87
C ASP A 179 3.00 -4.22 -6.27
N ASN A 180 1.99 -4.58 -7.06
CA ASN A 180 2.11 -5.10 -8.42
C ASN A 180 0.77 -5.00 -9.19
N GLY A 181 0.78 -5.36 -10.47
CA GLY A 181 -0.42 -5.61 -11.26
C GLY A 181 -1.37 -6.68 -10.67
N PRO A 182 -2.56 -6.87 -11.26
CA PRO A 182 -3.60 -7.70 -10.66
C PRO A 182 -3.26 -9.20 -10.62
N ASN A 183 -3.65 -9.87 -9.52
CA ASN A 183 -3.70 -11.34 -9.46
C ASN A 183 -4.91 -11.85 -10.26
N GLY A 184 -4.68 -12.57 -11.36
CA GLY A 184 -5.73 -13.00 -12.29
C GLY A 184 -6.05 -11.98 -13.38
N TRP A 185 -6.86 -12.38 -14.36
CA TRP A 185 -7.25 -11.51 -15.46
C TRP A 185 -8.46 -10.67 -15.05
N ARG A 186 -8.33 -9.35 -15.20
CA ARG A 186 -9.38 -8.34 -15.02
C ARG A 186 -8.95 -7.05 -15.70
N TRP A 187 -9.84 -6.06 -15.76
CA TRP A 187 -9.49 -4.71 -16.19
C TRP A 187 -8.35 -4.12 -15.34
N ASN A 188 -7.36 -3.56 -16.02
CA ASN A 188 -6.20 -2.88 -15.44
C ASN A 188 -5.88 -1.60 -16.24
N GLY A 189 -6.89 -0.88 -16.71
CA GLY A 189 -6.68 0.30 -17.56
C GLY A 189 -6.30 -0.01 -19.02
N GLY A 190 -6.67 -1.21 -19.51
CA GLY A 190 -6.37 -1.63 -20.88
C GLY A 190 -4.91 -2.03 -21.12
N MET A 191 -4.13 -2.21 -20.06
CA MET A 191 -2.70 -2.53 -20.14
C MET A 191 -2.44 -4.01 -20.49
N LYS A 192 -1.29 -4.29 -21.09
CA LYS A 192 -0.82 -5.66 -21.37
C LYS A 192 -0.37 -6.34 -20.08
N GLY A 193 -0.67 -7.63 -19.91
CA GLY A 193 -0.12 -8.41 -18.80
C GLY A 193 -0.83 -8.18 -17.46
N ARG A 194 -0.28 -8.78 -16.41
CA ARG A 194 -0.83 -8.83 -15.04
C ARG A 194 0.29 -9.19 -14.05
N LYS A 195 -0.03 -9.44 -12.76
CA LYS A 195 0.95 -9.90 -11.77
C LYS A 195 1.89 -10.98 -12.34
N GLY A 196 3.20 -10.76 -12.22
CA GLY A 196 4.26 -11.64 -12.69
C GLY A 196 4.72 -11.42 -14.13
N SER A 197 4.13 -10.49 -14.89
CA SER A 197 4.65 -10.06 -16.20
C SER A 197 5.46 -8.77 -16.10
N THR A 198 6.41 -8.59 -17.00
CA THR A 198 7.16 -7.33 -17.20
C THR A 198 6.43 -6.32 -18.08
N ASP A 199 5.28 -6.69 -18.65
CA ASP A 199 4.41 -5.76 -19.36
C ASP A 199 3.78 -4.73 -18.40
N GLU A 200 3.38 -3.56 -18.91
CA GLU A 200 2.78 -2.44 -18.14
C GLU A 200 1.72 -2.87 -17.12
N GLY A 201 0.82 -3.79 -17.47
CA GLY A 201 -0.24 -4.27 -16.59
C GLY A 201 0.25 -5.12 -15.41
N GLY A 202 1.52 -5.53 -15.40
CA GLY A 202 2.20 -6.20 -14.29
C GLY A 202 3.03 -5.26 -13.41
N VAL A 203 3.59 -4.18 -13.97
CA VAL A 203 4.57 -3.31 -13.29
C VAL A 203 4.08 -1.89 -13.03
N ARG A 204 3.10 -1.39 -13.78
CA ARG A 204 2.56 -0.03 -13.65
C ARG A 204 1.37 0.00 -12.70
N SER A 205 1.58 0.60 -11.55
CA SER A 205 0.57 0.78 -10.50
C SER A 205 0.16 2.25 -10.36
N PRO A 206 -1.07 2.54 -9.90
CA PRO A 206 -1.43 3.86 -9.39
C PRO A 206 -0.51 4.25 -8.22
N LEU A 207 -0.12 5.52 -8.16
CA LEU A 207 0.50 6.17 -7.01
C LEU A 207 -0.23 7.49 -6.77
N LEU A 208 -0.84 7.61 -5.59
CA LEU A 208 -1.53 8.81 -5.14
C LEU A 208 -0.80 9.35 -3.91
N VAL A 209 -0.53 10.65 -3.90
CA VAL A 209 0.12 11.34 -2.79
C VAL A 209 -0.76 12.53 -2.40
N ARG A 210 -1.16 12.59 -1.13
CA ARG A 210 -1.97 13.67 -0.55
C ARG A 210 -1.20 14.32 0.58
N TRP A 211 -0.94 15.62 0.47
CA TRP A 211 -0.41 16.44 1.57
C TRP A 211 -0.94 17.87 1.40
N PRO A 212 -2.07 18.23 2.05
CA PRO A 212 -2.77 19.48 1.76
C PRO A 212 -1.94 20.74 1.96
N ARG A 213 -1.05 20.77 2.96
CA ARG A 213 -0.19 21.92 3.24
C ARG A 213 0.89 22.14 2.18
N GLY A 214 1.36 21.08 1.53
CA GLY A 214 2.52 21.16 0.63
C GLY A 214 2.21 20.90 -0.85
N ILE A 215 1.30 19.98 -1.17
CA ILE A 215 1.02 19.56 -2.54
C ILE A 215 -0.28 20.20 -3.01
N LYS A 216 -0.20 21.00 -4.08
CA LYS A 216 -1.38 21.57 -4.74
C LYS A 216 -2.33 20.45 -5.21
N ALA A 217 -3.61 20.57 -4.86
CA ALA A 217 -4.62 19.62 -5.30
C ALA A 217 -4.68 19.54 -6.84
N GLY A 218 -4.78 18.32 -7.37
CA GLY A 218 -4.83 18.08 -8.81
C GLY A 218 -3.46 18.07 -9.52
N THR A 219 -2.34 18.20 -8.80
CA THR A 219 -0.99 18.01 -9.36
C THR A 219 -0.87 16.64 -10.04
N LYS A 220 -0.29 16.63 -11.24
CA LYS A 220 -0.04 15.41 -12.02
C LYS A 220 1.45 15.32 -12.34
N VAL A 221 2.11 14.30 -11.81
CA VAL A 221 3.48 13.93 -12.20
C VAL A 221 3.39 12.98 -13.39
N LYS A 222 3.93 13.40 -14.54
CA LYS A 222 3.92 12.60 -15.79
C LYS A 222 5.22 11.82 -16.00
N GLN A 223 6.28 12.25 -15.33
CA GLN A 223 7.59 11.66 -15.37
C GLN A 223 7.57 10.23 -14.81
N ILE A 224 8.44 9.38 -15.34
CA ILE A 224 8.60 8.00 -14.86
C ILE A 224 9.07 8.05 -13.40
N SER A 225 8.35 7.32 -12.54
CA SER A 225 8.59 7.18 -11.11
C SER A 225 8.40 5.73 -10.69
N ALA A 226 8.98 5.37 -9.55
CA ALA A 226 8.94 4.01 -9.02
C ALA A 226 8.88 4.00 -7.50
N ALA A 227 8.52 2.86 -6.90
CA ALA A 227 8.46 2.71 -5.44
C ALA A 227 9.81 3.00 -4.75
N ILE A 228 10.93 2.77 -5.43
CA ILE A 228 12.28 3.10 -4.93
C ILE A 228 12.47 4.61 -4.70
N ASP A 229 11.68 5.45 -5.35
CA ASP A 229 11.73 6.91 -5.17
C ASP A 229 11.06 7.34 -3.85
N LEU A 230 10.24 6.49 -3.21
CA LEU A 230 9.47 6.88 -2.02
C LEU A 230 10.37 7.17 -0.80
N LEU A 231 11.41 6.35 -0.55
CA LEU A 231 12.33 6.58 0.55
C LEU A 231 13.03 7.97 0.47
N PRO A 232 13.75 8.30 -0.61
CA PRO A 232 14.39 9.61 -0.71
C PRO A 232 13.38 10.76 -0.77
N THR A 233 12.21 10.56 -1.40
CA THR A 233 11.15 11.58 -1.45
C THR A 233 10.63 11.93 -0.06
N LEU A 234 10.30 10.92 0.75
CA LEU A 234 9.72 11.12 2.06
C LEU A 234 10.74 11.66 3.05
N ALA A 235 12.00 11.21 2.98
CA ALA A 235 13.07 11.79 3.79
C ALA A 235 13.26 13.29 3.50
N ASP A 236 13.27 13.67 2.21
CA ASP A 236 13.42 15.07 1.77
C ASP A 236 12.19 15.94 2.11
N LEU A 237 10.97 15.41 2.01
CA LEU A 237 9.75 16.13 2.40
C LEU A 237 9.67 16.37 3.92
N THR A 238 10.22 15.46 4.72
CA THR A 238 10.17 15.53 6.20
C THR A 238 11.44 16.10 6.82
N GLY A 239 12.47 16.39 6.02
CA GLY A 239 13.73 16.96 6.50
C GLY A 239 14.61 15.99 7.31
N ILE A 240 14.33 14.68 7.26
CA ILE A 240 15.14 13.68 7.95
C ILE A 240 16.26 13.16 7.04
N ARG A 241 17.32 12.62 7.65
CA ARG A 241 18.41 11.96 6.91
C ARG A 241 18.06 10.49 6.68
N VAL A 242 18.33 9.99 5.48
CA VAL A 242 18.27 8.55 5.20
C VAL A 242 19.30 7.84 6.08
N ALA A 243 18.88 6.77 6.77
CA ALA A 243 19.77 6.04 7.67
C ALA A 243 20.89 5.32 6.90
N SER A 244 20.55 4.74 5.74
CA SER A 244 21.49 4.03 4.87
C SER A 244 22.60 4.95 4.37
N GLN A 245 23.84 4.47 4.49
CA GLN A 245 25.03 5.08 3.86
C GLN A 245 25.23 4.61 2.42
N LYS A 246 24.44 3.63 1.97
CA LYS A 246 24.53 3.12 0.60
C LYS A 246 23.86 4.10 -0.36
N LYS A 247 24.38 4.14 -1.59
CA LYS A 247 23.76 4.88 -2.68
C LYS A 247 22.33 4.36 -2.91
N LEU A 248 21.37 5.26 -2.97
CA LEU A 248 19.99 4.94 -3.37
C LEU A 248 19.85 5.00 -4.89
N ASP A 249 19.06 4.08 -5.44
CA ASP A 249 18.68 4.10 -6.86
C ASP A 249 17.48 5.01 -7.15
N GLY A 250 16.71 5.34 -6.11
CA GLY A 250 15.57 6.25 -6.19
C GLY A 250 16.00 7.73 -6.18
N LEU A 251 15.15 8.58 -6.74
CA LEU A 251 15.29 10.03 -6.73
C LEU A 251 14.14 10.66 -5.94
N SER A 252 14.40 11.75 -5.22
CA SER A 252 13.34 12.49 -4.55
C SER A 252 12.39 13.10 -5.59
N LEU A 253 11.10 12.75 -5.53
CA LEU A 253 10.02 13.31 -6.35
C LEU A 253 9.56 14.67 -5.82
N LYS A 254 10.10 15.19 -4.71
CA LYS A 254 9.68 16.44 -4.09
C LYS A 254 9.58 17.62 -5.07
N PRO A 255 10.56 17.88 -5.95
CA PRO A 255 10.45 18.98 -6.90
C PRO A 255 9.23 18.82 -7.83
N LEU A 256 8.94 17.60 -8.28
CA LEU A 256 7.78 17.31 -9.14
C LEU A 256 6.46 17.45 -8.37
N LEU A 257 6.42 16.95 -7.12
CA LEU A 257 5.24 17.02 -6.26
C LEU A 257 4.88 18.46 -5.85
N LEU A 258 5.90 19.30 -5.65
CA LEU A 258 5.74 20.71 -5.28
C LEU A 258 5.64 21.66 -6.50
N GLY A 259 5.62 21.13 -7.72
CA GLY A 259 5.52 21.92 -8.95
C GLY A 259 6.72 22.83 -9.20
N GLN A 260 7.87 22.49 -8.64
CA GLN A 260 9.12 23.23 -8.81
C GLN A 260 9.76 22.86 -10.15
N LYS A 261 10.50 23.80 -10.74
CA LYS A 261 11.32 23.50 -11.91
C LYS A 261 12.44 22.56 -11.49
N ALA A 262 12.52 21.39 -12.11
CA ALA A 262 13.52 20.37 -11.83
C ALA A 262 14.10 19.85 -13.14
N GLU A 263 15.42 19.69 -13.17
CA GLU A 263 16.05 18.85 -14.18
C GLU A 263 15.73 17.40 -13.83
N TRP A 264 14.81 16.80 -14.57
CA TRP A 264 14.41 15.41 -14.36
C TRP A 264 15.02 14.55 -15.46
N PRO A 265 15.93 13.61 -15.14
CA PRO A 265 16.56 12.79 -16.15
C PRO A 265 15.54 11.84 -16.79
N GLU A 266 15.68 11.61 -18.09
CA GLU A 266 15.07 10.43 -18.70
C GLU A 266 15.66 9.19 -18.05
N ARG A 267 14.80 8.24 -17.67
CA ARG A 267 15.22 7.03 -16.96
C ARG A 267 14.35 5.84 -17.32
N THR A 268 14.99 4.68 -17.38
CA THR A 268 14.33 3.38 -17.38
C THR A 268 14.37 2.82 -15.97
N ILE A 269 13.22 2.39 -15.46
CA ILE A 269 13.14 1.64 -14.20
C ILE A 269 13.16 0.17 -14.60
N MET A 270 14.22 -0.54 -14.23
CA MET A 270 14.32 -2.00 -14.40
C MET A 270 13.88 -2.71 -13.13
#